data_AF-A0A1V6HTA9-F1
#
_entry.id   AF-A0A1V6HTA9-F1
#
_cell.length_a   1.000
_cell.length_b   1.000
_cell.length_c   1.000
_cell.angle_alpha   90.00
_cell.angle_beta   90.00
_cell.angle_gamma   90.00
#
_symmetry.space_group_name_H-M   'P 1'
#
loop_
_entity.id
_entity.type
_entity.pdbx_description
1 polymer ?
#
loop_
_entity_poly.entity_id
_entity_poly.type
_entity_poly.pdbx_seq_one_letter_code
_entity_poly.pdbx_strand_id
1 'polypeptide(L)'
;MSPDLKITVEGADEAATAIRAVGDRIGASLRPFFEVLGADWEAAFQGRIDKEGGESPWPPMSATRARIRARSQTPGSFPLLRETGDLRASILSEITDETLAVGTNLPYAALLHFGGTTAPGSAVPGASVPPRPFVYLTNEQVYDAIEMLYDWLLEGDLPRA
;
A
#
# COMPACT_ATOMS: atom_id res chain seq x y z
N MET A 1 -29.13 5.57 62.72
CA MET A 1 -28.89 6.43 61.54
C MET A 1 -27.90 5.66 60.69
N SER A 2 -28.38 4.93 59.69
CA SER A 2 -27.50 4.19 58.78
C SER A 2 -26.95 5.16 57.75
N PRO A 3 -25.64 5.17 57.47
CA PRO A 3 -25.09 6.04 56.44
C PRO A 3 -25.61 5.58 55.07
N ASP A 4 -26.21 6.50 54.32
CA ASP A 4 -26.57 6.29 52.92
C ASP A 4 -25.28 6.33 52.08
N LEU A 5 -24.94 5.20 51.47
CA LEU A 5 -23.86 5.11 50.49
C LEU A 5 -24.43 5.39 49.09
N LYS A 6 -24.03 6.50 48.47
CA LYS A 6 -24.33 6.81 47.06
C LYS A 6 -23.08 6.69 46.21
N ILE A 7 -23.24 6.09 45.03
CA ILE A 7 -22.26 6.11 43.95
C ILE A 7 -22.85 6.96 42.83
N THR A 8 -22.06 7.90 42.32
CA THR A 8 -22.40 8.73 41.17
C THR A 8 -21.42 8.43 40.05
N VAL A 9 -21.93 8.22 38.83
CA VAL A 9 -21.14 8.02 37.63
C VAL A 9 -21.34 9.24 36.74
N GLU A 10 -20.25 9.90 36.38
CA GLU A 10 -20.25 11.05 35.47
C GLU A 10 -19.77 10.59 34.08
N GLY A 11 -20.25 11.22 33.01
CA GLY A 11 -19.82 10.91 31.64
C GLY A 11 -20.48 9.69 30.98
N ALA A 12 -21.47 9.06 31.63
CA ALA A 12 -22.08 7.83 31.15
C ALA A 12 -22.84 8.01 29.82
N ASP A 13 -23.51 9.14 29.64
CA ASP A 13 -24.30 9.44 28.44
C ASP A 13 -23.39 9.80 27.25
N GLU A 14 -22.32 10.56 27.50
CA GLU A 14 -21.28 10.87 26.54
C GLU A 14 -20.56 9.60 26.09
N ALA A 15 -20.17 8.72 27.03
CA ALA A 15 -19.57 7.43 26.72
C ALA A 15 -20.51 6.53 25.91
N ALA A 16 -21.79 6.43 26.29
CA ALA A 16 -22.79 5.66 25.54
C ALA A 16 -23.03 6.21 24.12
N THR A 17 -22.85 7.52 23.92
CA THR A 17 -22.96 8.16 22.61
C THR A 17 -21.74 7.87 21.74
N ALA A 18 -20.53 8.00 22.29
CA ALA A 18 -19.28 7.66 21.58
C ALA A 18 -19.24 6.19 21.17
N ILE A 19 -19.62 5.27 22.07
CA ILE A 19 -19.66 3.82 21.79
C ILE A 19 -20.66 3.51 20.67
N ARG A 20 -21.84 4.14 20.66
CA ARG A 20 -22.81 3.96 19.57
C ARG A 20 -22.27 4.47 18.24
N ALA A 21 -21.63 5.64 18.21
CA ALA A 21 -21.03 6.18 17.00
C ALA A 21 -19.93 5.26 16.43
N VAL A 22 -19.08 4.70 17.30
CA VAL A 22 -18.10 3.68 16.90
C VAL A 22 -18.80 2.43 16.37
N GLY A 23 -19.83 1.95 17.06
CA GLY A 23 -20.63 0.79 16.64
C GLY A 23 -21.30 0.98 15.29
N ASP A 24 -21.84 2.16 15.01
CA ASP A 24 -22.45 2.50 13.73
C ASP A 24 -21.43 2.53 12.59
N ARG A 25 -20.20 3.01 12.84
CA ARG A 25 -19.11 3.04 11.85
C ARG A 25 -18.60 1.64 11.53
N ILE A 26 -18.35 0.83 12.56
CA ILE A 26 -17.85 -0.55 12.39
C ILE A 26 -18.95 -1.48 11.84
N GLY A 27 -20.21 -1.24 12.20
CA GLY A 27 -21.36 -2.00 11.68
C GLY A 27 -21.79 -1.59 10.27
N ALA A 28 -21.25 -0.48 9.75
CA ALA A 28 -21.44 -0.02 8.37
C ALA A 28 -20.29 -0.47 7.47
N SER A 29 -20.29 0.00 6.22
CA SER A 29 -19.22 -0.25 5.26
C SER A 29 -17.93 0.47 5.68
N LEU A 30 -16.80 -0.26 5.65
CA LEU A 30 -15.45 0.28 5.83
C LEU A 30 -14.92 0.95 4.56
N ARG A 31 -15.67 0.91 3.45
CA ARG A 31 -15.26 1.48 2.16
C ARG A 31 -14.73 2.92 2.27
N PRO A 32 -15.37 3.87 2.99
CA PRO A 32 -14.87 5.23 3.08
C PRO A 32 -13.46 5.32 3.69
N PHE A 33 -13.16 4.49 4.68
CA PHE A 33 -11.82 4.38 5.26
C PHE A 33 -10.84 3.74 4.27
N PHE A 34 -11.25 2.65 3.60
CA PHE A 34 -10.41 1.98 2.62
C PHE A 34 -10.10 2.81 1.37
N GLU A 35 -10.96 3.73 0.97
CA GLU A 35 -10.68 4.66 -0.13
C GLU A 35 -9.49 5.57 0.21
N VAL A 36 -9.42 6.09 1.43
CA VAL A 36 -8.29 6.93 1.89
C VAL A 36 -7.04 6.08 2.08
N LEU A 37 -7.15 4.95 2.78
CA LEU A 37 -6.01 4.07 3.04
C LEU A 37 -5.43 3.47 1.75
N GLY A 38 -6.31 3.08 0.82
CA GLY A 38 -5.93 2.55 -0.49
C GLY A 38 -5.13 3.56 -1.30
N ALA A 39 -5.59 4.82 -1.33
CA ALA A 39 -4.88 5.90 -2.03
C ALA A 39 -3.47 6.15 -1.45
N ASP A 40 -3.33 6.14 -0.13
CA ASP A 40 -2.03 6.28 0.53
C ASP A 40 -1.07 5.14 0.14
N TRP A 41 -1.54 3.88 0.24
CA TRP A 41 -0.73 2.72 -0.13
C TRP A 41 -0.39 2.67 -1.61
N GLU A 42 -1.31 3.04 -2.50
CA GLU A 42 -1.04 3.20 -3.93
C GLU A 42 0.09 4.19 -4.15
N ALA A 43 0.01 5.38 -3.55
CA ALA A 43 1.02 6.43 -3.67
C ALA A 43 2.37 5.95 -3.16
N ALA A 44 2.40 5.24 -2.03
CA ALA A 44 3.61 4.65 -1.48
C ALA A 44 4.26 3.63 -2.43
N PHE A 45 3.47 2.71 -2.98
CA PHE A 45 3.97 1.64 -3.86
C PHE A 45 4.45 2.20 -5.20
N GLN A 46 3.70 3.14 -5.77
CA GLN A 46 4.12 3.89 -6.96
C GLN A 46 5.40 4.70 -6.69
N GLY A 47 5.50 5.33 -5.51
CA GLY A 47 6.67 6.10 -5.08
C GLY A 47 7.95 5.26 -5.03
N ARG A 48 7.87 3.99 -4.64
CA ARG A 48 9.02 3.06 -4.66
C ARG A 48 9.51 2.77 -6.07
N ILE A 49 8.59 2.62 -7.03
CA ILE A 49 8.92 2.48 -8.45
C ILE A 49 9.58 3.76 -8.97
N ASP A 50 9.08 4.93 -8.57
CA ASP A 50 9.61 6.22 -8.99
C ASP A 50 11.02 6.48 -8.45
N LYS A 51 11.28 6.07 -7.20
CA LYS A 51 12.59 6.18 -6.53
C LYS A 51 13.56 5.05 -6.88
N GLU A 52 13.11 4.03 -7.61
CA GLU A 52 13.87 2.82 -7.93
C GLU A 52 14.38 2.07 -6.68
N GLY A 53 13.56 2.06 -5.63
CA GLY A 53 13.95 1.53 -4.34
C GLY A 53 12.99 1.87 -3.21
N GLY A 54 13.20 1.20 -2.09
CA GLY A 54 12.60 1.53 -0.81
C GLY A 54 13.57 2.32 0.06
N GLU A 55 13.80 1.83 1.28
CA GLU A 55 14.87 2.33 2.16
C GLU A 55 16.26 2.23 1.53
N SER A 56 16.44 1.21 0.68
CA SER A 56 17.66 1.02 -0.12
C SER A 56 17.35 0.98 -1.61
N PRO A 57 18.22 1.53 -2.47
CA PRO A 57 18.11 1.41 -3.92
C PRO A 57 18.11 -0.05 -4.38
N TRP A 58 17.36 -0.34 -5.44
CA TRP A 58 17.37 -1.68 -6.03
C TRP A 58 18.68 -2.00 -6.74
N PRO A 59 19.02 -3.30 -6.89
CA PRO A 59 20.15 -3.72 -7.70
C PRO A 59 20.03 -3.22 -9.15
N PRO A 60 21.14 -2.75 -9.75
CA PRO A 60 21.13 -2.20 -11.10
C PRO A 60 20.77 -3.26 -12.14
N MET A 61 20.53 -2.81 -13.36
CA MET A 61 20.27 -3.68 -14.49
C MET A 61 21.53 -4.45 -14.88
N SER A 62 21.39 -5.68 -15.35
CA SER A 62 22.52 -6.43 -15.91
C SER A 62 23.06 -5.75 -17.17
N ALA A 63 24.37 -5.87 -17.41
CA ALA A 63 25.01 -5.25 -18.58
C ALA A 63 24.38 -5.70 -19.91
N THR A 64 23.96 -6.97 -20.00
CA THR A 64 23.27 -7.51 -21.19
C THR A 64 21.94 -6.80 -21.43
N ARG A 65 21.09 -6.69 -20.41
CA ARG A 65 19.79 -6.00 -20.55
C ARG A 65 19.97 -4.51 -20.78
N ALA A 66 20.95 -3.87 -20.14
CA ALA A 66 21.28 -2.46 -20.38
C ALA A 66 21.68 -2.20 -21.84
N ARG A 67 22.44 -3.10 -22.47
CA ARG A 67 22.79 -3.00 -23.91
C ARG A 67 21.59 -3.20 -24.82
N ILE A 68 20.69 -4.13 -24.51
CA ILE A 68 19.44 -4.34 -25.26
C ILE A 68 18.59 -3.07 -25.20
N ARG A 69 18.45 -2.51 -23.99
CA ARG A 69 17.68 -1.30 -23.73
C ARG A 69 18.29 -0.05 -24.36
N ALA A 70 19.61 0.09 -24.40
CA ALA A 70 20.26 1.20 -25.10
C ALA A 70 19.94 1.24 -26.61
N ARG A 71 19.45 0.13 -27.18
CA ARG A 71 19.00 0.03 -28.58
C ARG A 71 17.47 0.13 -28.72
N SER A 72 16.73 0.32 -27.63
CA SER A 72 15.27 0.53 -27.65
C SER A 72 14.93 2.02 -27.59
N GLN A 73 13.63 2.34 -27.64
CA GLN A 73 13.13 3.72 -27.53
C GLN A 73 13.30 4.32 -26.12
N THR A 74 13.75 3.52 -25.16
CA THR A 74 14.07 3.95 -23.78
C THR A 74 15.56 3.71 -23.52
N PRO A 75 16.43 4.72 -23.72
CA PRO A 75 17.88 4.60 -23.51
C PRO A 75 18.23 3.98 -22.16
N GLY A 76 19.41 3.34 -22.04
CA GLY A 76 19.80 2.54 -20.86
C GLY A 76 19.77 3.27 -19.50
N SER A 77 19.69 4.60 -19.49
CA SER A 77 19.50 5.45 -18.29
C SER A 77 18.04 5.60 -17.84
N PHE A 78 17.06 5.02 -18.55
CA PHE A 78 15.67 5.06 -18.11
C PHE A 78 15.49 4.25 -16.81
N PRO A 79 14.49 4.56 -15.99
CA PRO A 79 14.28 3.87 -14.72
C PRO A 79 13.95 2.37 -14.89
N LEU A 80 14.50 1.52 -14.04
CA LEU A 80 14.51 0.05 -14.05
C LEU A 80 13.13 -0.57 -14.32
N LEU A 81 12.09 -0.03 -13.68
CA LEU A 81 10.73 -0.57 -13.74
C LEU A 81 9.73 0.38 -14.45
N ARG A 82 10.23 1.38 -15.19
CA ARG A 82 9.41 2.36 -15.91
C ARG A 82 9.72 2.40 -17.41
N GLU A 83 9.90 1.23 -18.02
CA GLU A 83 10.17 1.17 -19.47
C GLU A 83 8.99 1.71 -20.29
N THR A 84 7.76 1.30 -19.98
CA THR A 84 6.53 1.84 -20.59
C THR A 84 5.71 2.70 -19.63
N GLY A 85 5.96 2.58 -18.31
CA GLY A 85 5.14 3.19 -17.26
C GLY A 85 3.98 2.31 -16.79
N ASP A 86 3.66 1.23 -17.53
CA ASP A 86 2.50 0.38 -17.24
C ASP A 86 2.53 -0.22 -15.84
N LEU A 87 3.70 -0.70 -15.38
CA LEU A 87 3.81 -1.29 -14.04
C LEU A 87 3.41 -0.28 -12.97
N ARG A 88 3.95 0.94 -13.04
CA ARG A 88 3.62 2.02 -12.11
C ARG A 88 2.13 2.36 -12.16
N ALA A 89 1.57 2.51 -13.36
CA ALA A 89 0.17 2.86 -13.56
C ALA A 89 -0.81 1.74 -13.18
N SER A 90 -0.34 0.48 -13.15
CA SER A 90 -1.15 -0.68 -12.78
C SER A 90 -1.26 -0.92 -11.27
N ILE A 91 -0.55 -0.13 -10.45
CA ILE A 91 -0.67 -0.21 -8.99
C ILE A 91 -1.96 0.50 -8.58
N LEU A 92 -2.97 -0.29 -8.23
CA LEU A 92 -4.33 0.17 -7.92
C LEU A 92 -4.89 -0.59 -6.72
N SER A 93 -5.88 0.01 -6.08
CA SER A 93 -6.67 -0.57 -5.01
C SER A 93 -7.92 -1.29 -5.55
N GLU A 94 -8.25 -2.42 -4.91
CA GLU A 94 -9.51 -3.13 -5.04
C GLU A 94 -10.21 -3.08 -3.69
N ILE A 95 -11.38 -2.43 -3.64
CA ILE A 95 -12.09 -2.09 -2.40
C ILE A 95 -13.50 -2.69 -2.38
N THR A 96 -13.79 -3.44 -1.32
CA THR A 96 -15.15 -3.85 -0.96
C THR A 96 -15.61 -3.12 0.31
N ASP A 97 -16.78 -3.48 0.83
CA ASP A 97 -17.24 -2.93 2.11
C ASP A 97 -16.44 -3.44 3.32
N GLU A 98 -15.68 -4.53 3.16
CA GLU A 98 -14.98 -5.22 4.25
C GLU A 98 -13.49 -5.48 3.96
N THR A 99 -13.04 -5.26 2.73
CA THR A 99 -11.66 -5.55 2.32
C THR A 99 -11.05 -4.45 1.47
N LEU A 100 -9.73 -4.30 1.63
CA LEU A 100 -8.84 -3.51 0.80
C LEU A 100 -7.69 -4.41 0.33
N ALA A 101 -7.43 -4.42 -0.98
CA ALA A 101 -6.22 -4.96 -1.57
C ALA A 101 -5.55 -3.89 -2.43
N VAL A 102 -4.23 -3.78 -2.40
CA VAL A 102 -3.47 -2.83 -3.24
C VAL A 102 -2.32 -3.55 -3.90
N GLY A 103 -2.23 -3.45 -5.23
CA GLY A 103 -1.21 -4.17 -5.99
C GLY A 103 -1.38 -4.05 -7.50
N THR A 104 -0.87 -5.04 -8.23
CA THR A 104 -0.94 -5.09 -9.69
C THR A 104 -1.26 -6.52 -10.14
N ASN A 105 -2.03 -6.63 -11.23
CA ASN A 105 -2.35 -7.89 -11.88
C ASN A 105 -1.43 -8.21 -13.08
N LEU A 106 -0.40 -7.39 -13.33
CA LEU A 106 0.49 -7.61 -14.48
C LEU A 106 1.29 -8.92 -14.30
N PRO A 107 1.24 -9.86 -15.27
CA PRO A 107 1.85 -11.18 -15.11
C PRO A 107 3.35 -11.16 -14.81
N TYR A 108 4.07 -10.17 -15.33
CA TYR A 108 5.52 -10.05 -15.13
C TYR A 108 5.90 -9.41 -13.78
N ALA A 109 4.95 -8.80 -13.07
CA ALA A 109 5.20 -8.07 -11.83
C ALA A 109 5.78 -8.98 -10.74
N ALA A 110 5.31 -10.23 -10.64
CA ALA A 110 5.82 -11.20 -9.67
C ALA A 110 7.32 -11.49 -9.86
N LEU A 111 7.77 -11.71 -11.10
CA LEU A 111 9.20 -11.93 -11.40
C LEU A 111 10.04 -10.70 -11.04
N LEU A 112 9.52 -9.49 -11.24
CA LEU A 112 10.24 -8.26 -10.88
C LEU A 112 10.29 -8.06 -9.37
N HIS A 113 9.17 -8.31 -8.68
CA HIS A 113 9.04 -8.15 -7.24
C HIS A 113 9.94 -9.14 -6.49
N PHE A 114 9.77 -10.44 -6.74
CA PHE A 114 10.44 -11.51 -6.02
C PHE A 114 11.80 -11.89 -6.61
N GLY A 115 12.12 -11.43 -7.83
CA GLY A 115 13.25 -11.92 -8.60
C GLY A 115 12.98 -13.34 -9.14
N GLY A 116 13.97 -13.92 -9.81
CA GLY A 116 13.88 -15.27 -10.35
C GLY A 116 14.61 -15.44 -11.67
N THR A 117 14.20 -16.45 -12.45
CA THR A 117 14.80 -16.76 -13.75
C THR A 117 13.80 -16.49 -14.86
N THR A 118 14.24 -15.82 -15.92
CA THR A 118 13.39 -15.54 -17.08
C THR A 118 13.05 -16.80 -17.87
N ALA A 119 11.84 -16.84 -18.43
CA ALA A 119 11.38 -17.95 -19.24
C ALA A 119 12.20 -18.12 -20.54
N PRO A 120 12.24 -19.34 -21.12
CA PRO A 120 12.95 -19.61 -22.38
C PRO A 120 12.54 -18.72 -23.56
N GLY A 121 11.28 -18.27 -23.62
CA GLY A 121 10.76 -17.40 -24.67
C GLY A 121 10.93 -15.89 -24.40
N SER A 122 11.65 -15.49 -23.35
CA SER A 122 11.84 -14.08 -23.01
C SER A 122 12.94 -13.42 -23.87
N ALA A 123 13.04 -12.08 -23.81
CA ALA A 123 14.09 -11.34 -24.53
C ALA A 123 15.52 -11.71 -24.11
N VAL A 124 15.71 -12.20 -22.89
CA VAL A 124 16.99 -12.75 -22.41
C VAL A 124 16.69 -14.07 -21.69
N PRO A 125 16.64 -15.21 -22.41
CA PRO A 125 16.30 -16.50 -21.83
C PRO A 125 17.25 -16.95 -20.73
N GLY A 126 16.73 -17.54 -19.64
CA GLY A 126 17.54 -18.11 -18.55
C GLY A 126 18.33 -17.10 -17.73
N ALA A 127 18.02 -15.81 -17.84
CA ALA A 127 18.67 -14.75 -17.08
C ALA A 127 18.15 -14.71 -15.64
N SER A 128 19.08 -14.53 -14.70
CA SER A 128 18.73 -14.24 -13.31
C SER A 128 18.34 -12.77 -13.15
N VAL A 129 17.17 -12.53 -12.59
CA VAL A 129 16.59 -11.22 -12.27
C VAL A 129 16.66 -11.05 -10.74
N PRO A 130 17.33 -10.01 -10.22
CA PRO A 130 17.33 -9.74 -8.80
C PRO A 130 15.96 -9.21 -8.34
N PRO A 131 15.57 -9.46 -7.07
CA PRO A 131 14.32 -8.94 -6.50
C PRO A 131 14.33 -7.42 -6.43
N ARG A 132 13.18 -6.83 -6.73
CA ARG A 132 12.91 -5.39 -6.64
C ARG A 132 11.53 -5.22 -5.98
N PRO A 133 11.41 -5.42 -4.66
CA PRO A 133 10.12 -5.35 -4.00
C PRO A 133 9.57 -3.91 -4.06
N PHE A 134 8.35 -3.76 -4.59
CA PHE A 134 7.64 -2.47 -4.69
C PHE A 134 6.24 -2.47 -4.06
N VAL A 135 5.67 -3.64 -3.76
CA VAL A 135 4.38 -3.80 -3.05
C VAL A 135 4.65 -4.38 -1.67
N TYR A 136 4.88 -3.52 -0.69
CA TYR A 136 5.05 -3.92 0.69
C TYR A 136 4.77 -2.75 1.63
N LEU A 137 4.37 -3.07 2.85
CA LEU A 137 4.19 -2.11 3.92
C LEU A 137 5.44 -2.07 4.80
N THR A 138 5.87 -0.87 5.15
CA THR A 138 6.84 -0.65 6.23
C THR A 138 6.12 -0.63 7.56
N ASN A 139 6.87 -0.73 8.67
CA ASN A 139 6.28 -0.59 9.99
C ASN A 139 5.64 0.80 10.18
N GLU A 140 6.28 1.85 9.69
CA GLU A 140 5.75 3.22 9.69
C GLU A 140 4.37 3.28 9.05
N GLN A 141 4.22 2.75 7.83
CA GLN A 141 2.94 2.73 7.12
C GLN A 141 1.86 1.88 7.80
N VAL A 142 2.25 0.84 8.54
CA VAL A 142 1.30 0.09 9.36
C VAL A 142 0.84 0.92 10.56
N TYR A 143 1.75 1.67 11.20
CA TYR A 143 1.39 2.57 12.30
C TYR A 143 0.50 3.72 11.81
N ASP A 144 0.85 4.35 10.69
CA ASP A 144 0.05 5.41 10.07
C ASP A 144 -1.36 4.91 9.75
N ALA A 145 -1.49 3.70 9.19
CA ALA A 145 -2.80 3.10 8.91
C ALA A 145 -3.63 2.85 10.18
N ILE A 146 -2.99 2.47 11.28
CA ILE A 146 -3.65 2.27 12.58
C ILE A 146 -4.09 3.62 13.16
N GLU A 147 -3.25 4.65 13.09
CA GLU A 147 -3.60 6.00 13.53
C GLU A 147 -4.79 6.55 12.72
N MET A 148 -4.74 6.45 11.39
CA MET A 148 -5.86 6.82 10.52
C MET A 148 -7.16 6.10 10.89
N LEU A 149 -7.07 4.81 11.27
CA LEU A 149 -8.24 4.05 11.69
C LEU A 149 -8.78 4.55 13.04
N TYR A 150 -7.89 4.88 13.99
CA TYR A 150 -8.30 5.44 15.27
C TYR A 150 -9.01 6.78 15.12
N ASP A 151 -8.45 7.68 14.32
CA ASP A 151 -9.04 9.00 14.04
C ASP A 151 -10.42 8.85 13.40
N TRP A 152 -10.53 7.98 12.39
CA TRP A 152 -11.80 7.69 11.74
C TRP A 152 -12.84 7.08 12.70
N LEU A 153 -12.42 6.12 13.52
CA LEU A 153 -13.34 5.44 14.44
C LEU A 153 -13.80 6.33 15.58
N LEU A 154 -12.89 7.10 16.18
CA LEU A 154 -13.16 7.84 17.40
C LEU A 154 -13.66 9.25 17.12
N GLU A 155 -13.02 9.93 16.17
CA GLU A 155 -13.31 11.34 15.86
C GLU A 155 -14.31 11.46 14.71
N GLY A 156 -14.42 10.43 13.87
CA GLY A 156 -15.29 10.45 12.70
C GLY A 156 -14.75 11.27 11.54
N ASP A 157 -13.50 11.74 11.63
CA ASP A 157 -12.84 12.48 10.57
C ASP A 157 -12.07 11.50 9.69
N LEU A 158 -12.23 11.63 8.37
CA LEU A 158 -11.35 10.94 7.42
C LEU A 158 -10.20 11.91 7.11
N PRO A 159 -8.94 11.48 7.24
CA PRO A 159 -7.82 12.30 6.82
C PRO A 159 -8.04 12.71 5.35
N ARG A 160 -7.93 14.00 5.06
CA ARG A 160 -8.01 14.48 3.68
C ARG A 160 -6.74 14.09 2.94
N ALA A 161 -6.91 13.32 1.87
CA ALA A 161 -5.85 12.99 0.90
C ALA A 161 -5.32 14.24 0.18
#